data_AF-A0A7K1UKV6-F1
#
_entry.id   AF-A0A7K1UKV6-F1
#
_cell.length_a   1.000
_cell.length_b   1.000
_cell.length_c   1.000
_cell.angle_alpha   90.00
_cell.angle_beta   90.00
_cell.angle_gamma   90.00
#
_symmetry.space_group_name_H-M   'P 1'
#
loop_
_entity.id
_entity.type
_entity.pdbx_description
1 polymer ?
#
loop_
_entity_poly.entity_id
_entity_poly.type
_entity_poly.pdbx_seq_one_letter_code
_entity_poly.pdbx_strand_id
1 'polypeptide(L)'
;MVVVFQGEVLPVGALLDAARTTPAAAPNPSVGVRHTAAQNAAACRTMIAAGESLDACWRFGILQTLDDYTSVLRRGGPELAAEVFTDEPPHTGAVEVDAAFAALAAYLAERDGWTTPAWALDPTRRTDAWYPAVPVIFRTEADRESPEAFRQRGILITSRSLARA
;
A
#
# COMPACT_ATOMS: atom_id res chain seq x y z
N MET A 1 -15.16 42.14 4.19
CA MET A 1 -13.77 42.27 4.67
C MET A 1 -12.91 41.34 3.84
N VAL A 2 -12.07 41.87 2.95
CA VAL A 2 -11.21 41.06 2.07
C VAL A 2 -9.90 40.81 2.80
N VAL A 3 -9.56 39.55 3.06
CA VAL A 3 -8.26 39.18 3.62
C VAL A 3 -7.25 39.20 2.47
N VAL A 4 -6.31 40.15 2.49
CA VAL A 4 -5.22 40.24 1.53
C VAL A 4 -4.00 39.55 2.13
N PHE A 5 -3.44 38.57 1.42
CA PHE A 5 -2.21 37.88 1.79
C PHE A 5 -1.06 38.89 1.98
N GLN A 6 -0.42 38.89 3.15
CA GLN A 6 0.67 39.81 3.52
C GLN A 6 2.06 39.15 3.43
N GLY A 7 2.16 37.93 2.89
CA GLY A 7 3.43 37.22 2.76
C GLY A 7 4.17 37.56 1.47
N GLU A 8 5.46 37.24 1.43
CA GLU A 8 6.26 37.31 0.21
C GLU A 8 5.89 36.14 -0.73
N VAL A 9 5.56 36.45 -1.98
CA VAL A 9 5.35 35.43 -3.01
C VAL A 9 6.69 35.15 -3.69
N LEU A 10 7.31 34.05 -3.32
CA LEU A 10 8.57 33.62 -3.92
C LEU A 10 8.35 33.14 -5.36
N PRO A 11 9.29 33.41 -6.29
CA PRO A 11 9.26 32.80 -7.62
C PRO A 11 9.46 31.27 -7.51
N VAL A 12 8.91 30.52 -8.46
CA VAL A 12 8.93 29.04 -8.47
C VAL A 12 10.35 28.49 -8.29
N GLY A 13 11.36 29.11 -8.91
CA GLY A 13 12.77 28.69 -8.74
C GLY A 13 13.24 28.78 -7.28
N ALA A 14 12.95 29.89 -6.60
CA ALA A 14 13.31 30.08 -5.19
C ALA A 14 12.53 29.12 -4.27
N LEU A 15 11.28 28.80 -4.59
CA LEU A 15 10.51 27.78 -3.86
C LEU A 15 11.13 26.38 -4.00
N LEU A 16 11.60 26.01 -5.20
CA LEU A 16 12.24 24.72 -5.44
C LEU A 16 13.60 24.62 -4.75
N ASP A 17 14.40 25.68 -4.78
CA ASP A 17 15.69 25.72 -4.09
C ASP A 17 15.52 25.68 -2.56
N ALA A 18 14.52 26.40 -2.04
CA ALA A 18 14.15 26.33 -0.63
C ALA A 18 13.67 24.91 -0.24
N ALA A 19 12.82 24.29 -1.05
CA ALA A 19 12.33 22.93 -0.78
C ALA A 19 13.45 21.87 -0.78
N ARG A 20 14.46 22.04 -1.65
CA ARG A 20 15.62 21.13 -1.73
C ARG A 20 16.61 21.30 -0.57
N THR A 21 16.71 22.51 -0.02
CA THR A 21 17.66 22.85 1.06
C THR A 21 17.05 22.76 2.45
N THR A 22 15.72 22.83 2.55
CA THR A 22 14.99 22.65 3.80
C THR A 22 15.07 21.18 4.21
N PRO A 23 15.65 20.86 5.40
CA PRO A 23 15.60 19.51 5.93
C PRO A 23 14.14 19.07 6.04
N ALA A 24 13.82 17.86 5.58
CA ALA A 24 12.47 17.31 5.73
C ALA A 24 12.05 17.44 7.20
N ALA A 25 10.88 18.05 7.43
CA ALA A 25 10.34 18.18 8.78
C ALA A 25 10.27 16.78 9.40
N ALA A 26 10.85 16.63 10.60
CA ALA A 26 10.78 15.38 11.31
C ALA A 26 9.29 15.03 11.51
N PRO A 27 8.82 13.86 11.04
CA PRO A 27 7.43 13.48 11.20
C PRO A 27 7.07 13.45 12.69
N ASN A 28 5.87 13.94 13.04
CA ASN A 28 5.43 13.93 14.42
C ASN A 28 5.12 12.47 14.86
N PRO A 29 5.87 11.90 15.82
CA PRO A 29 5.68 10.52 16.26
C PRO A 29 4.39 10.33 17.06
N SER A 30 3.73 11.40 17.51
CA SER A 30 2.48 11.33 18.29
C SER A 30 1.26 10.97 17.44
N VAL A 31 1.40 10.90 16.12
CA VAL A 31 0.32 10.50 15.20
C VAL A 31 0.42 9.00 14.99
N GLY A 32 -0.55 8.25 15.50
CA GLY A 32 -0.69 6.81 15.27
C GLY A 32 -1.09 6.46 13.84
N VAL A 33 -1.42 5.19 13.61
CA VAL A 33 -1.95 4.72 12.32
C VAL A 33 -3.35 5.29 12.08
N ARG A 34 -3.56 5.90 10.90
CA ARG A 34 -4.85 6.50 10.52
C ARG A 34 -5.60 5.69 9.48
N HIS A 35 -4.86 5.01 8.61
CA HIS A 35 -5.34 4.22 7.49
C HIS A 35 -4.80 2.82 7.64
N THR A 36 -5.71 1.84 7.72
CA THR A 36 -5.37 0.43 7.92
C THR A 36 -5.73 -0.41 6.71
N ALA A 37 -5.11 -1.59 6.61
CA ALA A 37 -5.49 -2.58 5.60
C ALA A 37 -6.98 -2.93 5.68
N ALA A 38 -7.57 -2.97 6.88
CA ALA A 38 -8.99 -3.24 7.06
C ALA A 38 -9.91 -2.15 6.50
N GLN A 39 -9.56 -0.88 6.71
CA GLN A 39 -10.30 0.25 6.12
C GLN A 39 -10.18 0.25 4.58
N ASN A 40 -8.98 0.00 4.06
CA ASN A 40 -8.74 -0.06 2.63
C ASN A 40 -9.48 -1.24 1.97
N ALA A 41 -9.57 -2.40 2.64
CA ALA A 41 -10.38 -3.53 2.16
C ALA A 41 -11.88 -3.23 2.20
N ALA A 42 -12.38 -2.53 3.21
CA ALA A 42 -13.78 -2.09 3.26
C ALA A 42 -14.12 -1.12 2.12
N ALA A 43 -13.18 -0.23 1.77
CA ALA A 43 -13.31 0.63 0.59
C ALA A 43 -13.35 -0.20 -0.71
N CYS A 44 -12.45 -1.16 -0.88
CA CYS A 44 -12.47 -2.09 -2.02
C CYS A 44 -13.80 -2.85 -2.14
N ARG A 45 -14.35 -3.34 -1.02
CA ARG A 45 -15.69 -3.98 -1.02
C ARG A 45 -16.76 -3.05 -1.60
N THR A 46 -16.73 -1.78 -1.22
CA THR A 46 -17.68 -0.77 -1.72
C THR A 46 -17.48 -0.52 -3.22
N MET A 47 -16.22 -0.43 -3.66
CA MET A 47 -15.87 -0.27 -5.07
C MET A 47 -16.33 -1.46 -5.91
N ILE A 48 -16.09 -2.69 -5.46
CA ILE A 48 -16.53 -3.92 -6.14
C ILE A 48 -18.07 -3.95 -6.23
N ALA A 49 -18.76 -3.62 -5.15
CA ALA A 49 -20.22 -3.53 -5.14
C ALA A 49 -20.76 -2.46 -6.12
N ALA A 50 -19.99 -1.40 -6.38
CA ALA A 50 -20.29 -0.38 -7.37
C ALA A 50 -19.88 -0.76 -8.82
N GLY A 51 -19.29 -1.94 -9.03
CA GLY A 51 -18.88 -2.44 -10.34
C GLY A 51 -17.48 -1.98 -10.79
N GLU A 52 -16.67 -1.43 -9.89
CA GLU A 52 -15.28 -1.07 -10.20
C GLU A 52 -14.40 -2.31 -10.43
N SER A 53 -13.33 -2.12 -11.22
CA SER A 53 -12.40 -3.20 -11.56
C SER A 53 -11.52 -3.63 -10.38
N LEU A 54 -11.03 -4.86 -10.43
CA LEU A 54 -10.01 -5.34 -9.47
C LEU A 54 -8.70 -4.55 -9.57
N ASP A 55 -8.39 -4.02 -10.75
CA ASP A 55 -7.26 -3.12 -10.99
C ASP A 55 -7.41 -1.77 -10.26
N ALA A 56 -8.65 -1.31 -10.04
CA ALA A 56 -8.90 -0.16 -9.18
C ALA A 56 -8.65 -0.52 -7.71
N CYS A 57 -9.09 -1.71 -7.26
CA CYS A 57 -8.81 -2.20 -5.91
C CYS A 57 -7.32 -2.44 -5.66
N TRP A 58 -6.56 -2.86 -6.68
CA TRP A 58 -5.10 -2.95 -6.59
C TRP A 58 -4.48 -1.58 -6.28
N ARG A 59 -4.88 -0.53 -7.02
CA ARG A 59 -4.34 0.83 -6.82
C ARG A 59 -4.79 1.44 -5.50
N PHE A 60 -6.09 1.45 -5.24
CA PHE A 60 -6.68 2.17 -4.11
C PHE A 60 -6.75 1.37 -2.81
N GLY A 61 -6.63 0.04 -2.89
CA GLY A 61 -6.55 -0.82 -1.71
C GLY A 61 -5.11 -1.19 -1.40
N ILE A 62 -4.46 -1.91 -2.32
CA ILE A 62 -3.16 -2.54 -2.06
C ILE A 62 -2.02 -1.52 -2.07
N LEU A 63 -1.89 -0.71 -3.12
CA LEU A 63 -0.81 0.28 -3.19
C LEU A 63 -0.98 1.40 -2.16
N GLN A 64 -2.21 1.86 -1.90
CA GLN A 64 -2.46 2.81 -0.81
C GLN A 64 -2.10 2.23 0.56
N THR A 65 -2.38 0.94 0.82
CA THR A 65 -1.93 0.30 2.08
C THR A 65 -0.40 0.26 2.19
N LEU A 66 0.30 0.04 1.08
CA LEU A 66 1.76 0.11 1.03
C LEU A 66 2.27 1.55 1.28
N ASP A 67 1.59 2.57 0.73
CA ASP A 67 1.89 3.98 0.97
C ASP A 67 1.70 4.34 2.45
N ASP A 68 0.58 3.92 3.03
CA ASP A 68 0.24 4.13 4.44
C ASP A 68 1.29 3.48 5.34
N TYR A 69 1.61 2.22 5.08
CA TYR A 69 2.66 1.50 5.78
C TYR A 69 4.03 2.20 5.67
N THR A 70 4.43 2.59 4.45
CA THR A 70 5.73 3.24 4.21
C THR A 70 5.79 4.63 4.84
N SER A 71 4.67 5.33 4.91
CA SER A 71 4.54 6.59 5.64
C SER A 71 4.77 6.35 7.12
N VAL A 72 4.03 5.42 7.75
CA VAL A 72 4.15 5.10 9.18
C VAL A 72 5.55 4.59 9.54
N LEU A 73 6.12 3.72 8.71
CA LEU A 73 7.48 3.19 8.87
C LEU A 73 8.52 4.31 8.98
N ARG A 74 8.41 5.34 8.13
CA ARG A 74 9.29 6.51 8.17
C ARG A 74 9.14 7.35 9.44
N ARG A 75 8.00 7.27 10.14
CA ARG A 75 7.75 8.05 11.37
C ARG A 75 8.14 7.32 12.64
N GLY A 76 7.90 6.01 12.70
CA GLY A 76 7.97 5.26 13.96
C GLY A 76 8.56 3.85 13.85
N GLY A 77 9.13 3.49 12.70
CA GLY A 77 9.77 2.20 12.51
C GLY A 77 8.80 1.02 12.31
N PRO A 78 9.34 -0.21 12.19
CA PRO A 78 8.57 -1.39 11.80
C PRO A 78 7.45 -1.75 12.78
N GLU A 79 7.65 -1.58 14.08
CA GLU A 79 6.63 -1.91 15.10
C GLU A 79 5.37 -1.06 14.93
N LEU A 80 5.52 0.26 14.76
CA LEU A 80 4.39 1.15 14.50
C LEU A 80 3.77 0.89 13.12
N ALA A 81 4.59 0.58 12.10
CA ALA A 81 4.10 0.30 10.75
C ALA A 81 3.26 -0.98 10.69
N ALA A 82 3.62 -2.00 11.48
CA ALA A 82 2.86 -3.24 11.59
C ALA A 82 1.42 -3.03 12.06
N GLU A 83 1.13 -1.94 12.79
CA GLU A 83 -0.23 -1.60 13.23
C GLU A 83 -1.21 -1.34 12.06
N VAL A 84 -0.71 -1.04 10.86
CA VAL A 84 -1.54 -0.98 9.63
C VAL A 84 -2.27 -2.30 9.37
N PHE A 85 -1.74 -3.42 9.88
CA PHE A 85 -2.23 -4.77 9.67
C PHE A 85 -2.82 -5.42 10.94
N THR A 86 -3.05 -4.64 12.02
CA THR A 86 -3.61 -5.16 13.28
C THR A 86 -4.99 -5.78 13.08
N ASP A 87 -5.90 -5.03 12.47
CA ASP A 87 -7.25 -5.50 12.22
C ASP A 87 -7.29 -6.38 10.97
N GLU A 88 -7.94 -7.53 11.07
CA GLU A 88 -8.16 -8.39 9.92
C GLU A 88 -8.98 -7.66 8.85
N PRO A 89 -8.49 -7.60 7.60
CA PRO A 89 -9.26 -7.00 6.52
C PRO A 89 -10.55 -7.78 6.24
N PRO A 90 -11.72 -7.13 6.22
CA PRO A 90 -12.97 -7.79 5.89
C PRO A 90 -12.94 -8.32 4.45
N HIS A 91 -13.57 -9.48 4.21
CA HIS A 91 -13.66 -10.04 2.86
C HIS A 91 -14.26 -9.04 1.87
N THR A 92 -13.56 -8.77 0.79
CA THR A 92 -13.98 -7.78 -0.21
C THR A 92 -15.04 -8.32 -1.17
N GLY A 93 -15.21 -9.65 -1.22
CA GLY A 93 -16.02 -10.32 -2.22
C GLY A 93 -15.24 -10.70 -3.49
N ALA A 94 -13.98 -10.29 -3.60
CA ALA A 94 -13.03 -10.72 -4.63
C ALA A 94 -11.84 -11.42 -3.98
N VAL A 95 -11.67 -12.71 -4.27
CA VAL A 95 -10.62 -13.54 -3.65
C VAL A 95 -9.22 -13.04 -4.00
N GLU A 96 -9.05 -12.45 -5.18
CA GLU A 96 -7.79 -11.86 -5.64
C GLU A 96 -7.34 -10.70 -4.75
N VAL A 97 -8.29 -9.83 -4.38
CA VAL A 97 -8.02 -8.66 -3.54
C VAL A 97 -7.76 -9.10 -2.10
N ASP A 98 -8.55 -10.06 -1.59
CA ASP A 98 -8.36 -10.64 -0.26
C ASP A 98 -6.98 -11.33 -0.12
N ALA A 99 -6.57 -12.05 -1.17
CA ALA A 99 -5.25 -12.67 -1.28
C ALA A 99 -4.13 -11.62 -1.33
N ALA A 100 -4.35 -10.47 -1.98
CA ALA A 100 -3.33 -9.43 -2.09
C ALA A 100 -3.08 -8.70 -0.77
N PHE A 101 -4.10 -8.46 0.05
CA PHE A 101 -3.89 -7.93 1.40
C PHE A 101 -3.07 -8.89 2.27
N ALA A 102 -3.37 -10.19 2.19
CA ALA A 102 -2.61 -11.22 2.90
C ALA A 102 -1.16 -11.33 2.40
N ALA A 103 -0.95 -11.28 1.08
CA ALA A 103 0.37 -11.28 0.47
C ALA A 103 1.21 -10.05 0.89
N LEU A 104 0.60 -8.87 0.88
CA LEU A 104 1.27 -7.62 1.26
C LEU A 104 1.70 -7.64 2.73
N ALA A 105 0.82 -8.06 3.63
CA ALA A 105 1.14 -8.18 5.06
C ALA A 105 2.30 -9.16 5.29
N ALA A 106 2.25 -10.35 4.68
CA ALA A 106 3.31 -11.35 4.81
C ALA A 106 4.64 -10.87 4.22
N TYR A 107 4.61 -10.22 3.06
CA TYR A 107 5.80 -9.65 2.41
C TYR A 107 6.47 -8.58 3.28
N LEU A 108 5.70 -7.65 3.85
CA LEU A 108 6.24 -6.57 4.67
C LEU A 108 6.71 -7.06 6.04
N ALA A 109 6.02 -8.03 6.64
CA ALA A 109 6.42 -8.69 7.87
C ALA A 109 7.79 -9.36 7.74
N GLU A 110 7.99 -10.13 6.68
CA GLU A 110 9.27 -10.77 6.38
C GLU A 110 10.37 -9.73 6.11
N ARG A 111 10.07 -8.70 5.30
CA ARG A 111 11.03 -7.67 4.90
C ARG A 111 11.52 -6.84 6.09
N ASP A 112 10.61 -6.44 6.99
CA ASP A 112 10.89 -5.46 8.04
C ASP A 112 10.98 -6.09 9.44
N GLY A 113 10.86 -7.41 9.55
CA GLY A 113 11.20 -8.18 10.76
C GLY A 113 10.14 -8.18 11.86
N TRP A 114 8.86 -8.08 11.52
CA TRP A 114 7.75 -8.17 12.48
C TRP A 114 6.89 -9.44 12.24
N THR A 115 6.03 -9.80 13.20
CA THR A 115 5.26 -11.06 13.13
C THR A 115 4.10 -10.97 12.14
N THR A 116 4.09 -11.84 11.14
CA THR A 116 2.98 -11.97 10.19
C THR A 116 1.66 -12.25 10.90
N PRO A 117 0.57 -11.50 10.62
CA PRO A 117 -0.71 -11.72 11.28
C PRO A 117 -1.33 -13.08 10.89
N ALA A 118 -2.04 -13.72 11.83
CA ALA A 118 -2.65 -15.04 11.58
C ALA A 118 -3.62 -15.04 10.38
N TRP A 119 -4.40 -13.97 10.21
CA TRP A 119 -5.32 -13.83 9.08
C TRP A 119 -4.59 -13.77 7.73
N ALA A 120 -3.36 -13.27 7.69
CA ALA A 120 -2.56 -13.23 6.46
C ALA A 120 -2.05 -14.64 6.08
N LEU A 121 -1.96 -15.55 7.05
CA LEU A 121 -1.57 -16.95 6.84
C LEU A 121 -2.75 -17.86 6.48
N ASP A 122 -3.98 -17.33 6.42
CA ASP A 122 -5.16 -18.09 6.04
C ASP A 122 -5.02 -18.66 4.61
N PRO A 123 -5.06 -20.00 4.43
CA PRO A 123 -4.91 -20.62 3.12
C PRO A 123 -6.06 -20.32 2.15
N THR A 124 -7.20 -19.82 2.63
CA THR A 124 -8.34 -19.43 1.80
C THR A 124 -8.12 -18.10 1.06
N ARG A 125 -7.19 -17.26 1.53
CA ARG A 125 -6.82 -15.98 0.88
C ARG A 125 -5.80 -16.22 -0.23
N ARG A 126 -6.22 -16.94 -1.26
CA ARG A 126 -5.41 -17.35 -2.41
C ARG A 126 -6.23 -17.35 -3.70
N THR A 127 -5.57 -16.98 -4.81
CA THR A 127 -6.09 -17.14 -6.17
C THR A 127 -5.17 -18.05 -7.00
N ASP A 128 -5.58 -18.37 -8.23
CA ASP A 128 -4.84 -19.27 -9.13
C ASP A 128 -3.78 -18.54 -9.95
N ALA A 129 -4.15 -17.43 -10.59
CA ALA A 129 -3.23 -16.60 -11.38
C ALA A 129 -3.83 -15.21 -11.64
N TRP A 130 -3.45 -14.23 -10.83
CA TRP A 130 -3.84 -12.83 -10.99
C TRP A 130 -2.64 -11.93 -11.27
N TYR A 131 -2.76 -11.09 -12.30
CA TYR A 131 -1.70 -10.20 -12.80
C TYR A 131 -2.14 -8.73 -12.68
N PRO A 132 -2.26 -8.18 -11.46
CA PRO A 132 -2.85 -6.87 -11.24
C PRO A 132 -2.00 -5.77 -11.86
N ALA A 133 -2.60 -4.96 -12.75
CA ALA A 133 -1.93 -3.89 -13.48
C ALA A 133 -0.62 -4.32 -14.20
N VAL A 134 -0.44 -5.61 -14.53
CA VAL A 134 0.71 -6.13 -15.29
C VAL A 134 0.31 -6.34 -16.75
N PRO A 135 0.87 -5.54 -17.69
CA PRO A 135 0.64 -5.75 -19.12
C PRO A 135 1.08 -7.14 -19.56
N VAL A 136 0.38 -7.72 -20.55
CA VAL A 136 0.63 -9.09 -21.05
C VAL A 136 2.10 -9.32 -21.41
N ILE A 137 2.74 -8.33 -22.03
CA ILE A 137 4.16 -8.37 -22.43
C ILE A 137 5.14 -8.56 -21.26
N PHE A 138 4.72 -8.30 -20.02
CA PHE A 138 5.54 -8.44 -18.82
C PHE A 138 5.13 -9.64 -17.95
N ARG A 139 4.20 -10.48 -18.38
CA ARG A 139 3.74 -11.61 -17.54
C ARG A 139 4.83 -12.65 -17.29
N THR A 140 5.63 -12.99 -18.31
CA THR A 140 6.77 -13.88 -18.14
C THR A 140 7.82 -13.33 -17.15
N GLU A 141 7.98 -12.01 -17.11
CA GLU A 141 8.84 -11.35 -16.11
C GLU A 141 8.21 -11.46 -14.72
N ALA A 142 6.91 -11.19 -14.58
CA ALA A 142 6.19 -11.32 -13.33
C ALA A 142 6.23 -12.75 -12.76
N ASP A 143 6.07 -13.78 -13.59
CA ASP A 143 6.16 -15.19 -13.18
C ASP A 143 7.50 -15.49 -12.47
N ARG A 144 8.58 -14.98 -13.05
CA ARG A 144 9.95 -15.19 -12.55
C ARG A 144 10.27 -14.32 -11.33
N GLU A 145 9.79 -13.08 -11.30
CA GLU A 145 10.27 -12.08 -10.34
C GLU A 145 9.34 -11.81 -9.17
N SER A 146 8.10 -12.32 -9.21
CA SER A 146 7.13 -12.09 -8.13
C SER A 146 7.72 -12.40 -6.75
N PRO A 147 7.54 -11.51 -5.75
CA PRO A 147 7.92 -11.82 -4.39
C PRO A 147 7.22 -13.09 -3.90
N GLU A 148 7.91 -13.91 -3.11
CA GLU A 148 7.44 -15.24 -2.73
C GLU A 148 6.08 -15.20 -2.02
N ALA A 149 5.87 -14.25 -1.10
CA ALA A 149 4.59 -14.07 -0.40
C ALA A 149 3.40 -13.80 -1.34
N PHE A 150 3.63 -13.12 -2.47
CA PHE A 150 2.62 -12.90 -3.52
C PHE A 150 2.48 -14.14 -4.41
N ARG A 151 3.59 -14.74 -4.84
CA ARG A 151 3.61 -15.94 -5.69
C ARG A 151 2.85 -17.11 -5.05
N GLN A 152 3.06 -17.37 -3.76
CA GLN A 152 2.38 -18.43 -3.01
C GLN A 152 0.85 -18.26 -2.99
N ARG A 153 0.36 -17.04 -3.17
CA ARG A 153 -1.07 -16.69 -3.20
C ARG A 153 -1.63 -16.53 -4.61
N GLY A 154 -0.85 -16.89 -5.64
CA GLY A 154 -1.24 -16.82 -7.05
C GLY A 154 -1.26 -15.39 -7.61
N ILE A 155 -0.55 -14.47 -6.97
CA ILE A 155 -0.48 -13.06 -7.40
C ILE A 155 0.88 -12.83 -8.05
N LEU A 156 0.83 -12.39 -9.30
CA LEU A 156 1.99 -12.36 -10.18
C LEU A 156 2.25 -10.90 -10.57
N ILE A 157 3.28 -10.34 -9.95
CA ILE A 157 3.69 -8.94 -10.10
C ILE A 157 5.16 -8.82 -10.48
N THR A 158 5.50 -7.74 -11.16
CA THR A 158 6.90 -7.41 -11.44
C THR A 158 7.55 -6.75 -10.22
N SER A 159 8.88 -6.80 -10.10
CA SER A 159 9.63 -6.14 -9.01
C SER A 159 9.28 -4.65 -8.84
N ARG A 160 8.97 -3.96 -9.95
CA ARG A 160 8.59 -2.54 -9.97
C ARG A 160 7.14 -2.26 -9.52
N SER A 161 6.29 -3.29 -9.41
CA SER A 161 4.86 -3.11 -9.08
C SER A 161 4.66 -2.58 -7.66
N LEU A 162 5.57 -2.87 -6.74
CA LEU A 162 5.56 -2.35 -5.36
C LEU A 162 6.46 -1.12 -5.17
N ALA A 163 7.37 -0.84 -6.12
CA ALA A 163 8.30 0.28 -6.03
C ALA A 163 7.72 1.64 -6.46
N ARG A 164 6.47 1.65 -6.97
CA ARG A 164 5.77 2.85 -7.45
C ARG A 164 4.77 3.44 -6.44
N ALA A 165 4.78 2.93 -5.22
CA ALA A 165 4.15 3.52 -4.06
C ALA A 165 4.96 4.74 -3.59
#